data_AF-A0A5K7YAH7-F1
#
_entry.id   AF-A0A5K7YAH7-F1
#
_cell.length_a   1.000
_cell.length_b   1.000
_cell.length_c   1.000
_cell.angle_alpha   90.00
_cell.angle_beta   90.00
_cell.angle_gamma   90.00
#
_symmetry.space_group_name_H-M   'P 1'
#
loop_
_entity.id
_entity.type
_entity.pdbx_description
1 polymer ?
#
loop_
_entity_poly.entity_id
_entity_poly.type
_entity_poly.pdbx_seq_one_letter_code
_entity_poly.pdbx_strand_id
1 'polypeptide(L)'
;MLTAFIGPASAGYYSLSRTILGLPTTLIGEAVTSVFYPRITSAIQNKESSRDIIVKATLIMALVGAIPFGIVILFGPSLFSTIFGNNWYVAGEYAQWLAIWSFSGFINKPSIAAIPVLKLQRRLLLIEIVSILARAVGLLVGFYAFNSGLLSVAIFSTISTLSNVVIVLFAVKVCTNK
;
A
#
# COMPACT_ATOMS: atom_id res chain seq x y z
N MET A 1 4.49 12.54 15.64
CA MET A 1 3.22 12.10 16.25
C MET A 1 3.31 10.69 16.85
N LEU A 2 3.70 9.63 16.13
CA LEU A 2 3.87 8.28 16.72
C LEU A 2 4.84 8.22 17.92
N THR A 3 5.91 9.03 17.91
CA THR A 3 6.90 9.12 19.00
C THR A 3 6.34 9.62 20.32
N ALA A 4 5.34 10.50 20.29
CA ALA A 4 4.73 11.08 21.49
C ALA A 4 3.73 10.12 22.17
N PHE A 5 3.22 9.12 21.43
CA PHE A 5 2.13 8.25 21.89
C PHE A 5 2.52 6.77 22.07
N ILE A 6 3.54 6.25 21.39
CA ILE A 6 3.85 4.79 21.37
C ILE A 6 5.24 4.48 21.96
N GLY A 7 5.93 5.50 22.48
CA GLY A 7 7.28 5.39 23.01
C GLY A 7 8.37 5.33 21.90
N PRO A 8 9.60 5.77 22.21
CA PRO A 8 10.67 5.89 21.23
C PRO A 8 11.07 4.57 20.54
N ALA A 9 10.94 3.42 21.23
CA ALA A 9 11.24 2.10 20.67
C ALA A 9 10.29 1.72 19.53
N SER A 10 8.97 1.88 19.71
CA SER A 10 7.96 1.55 18.70
C SER A 10 8.06 2.41 17.45
N ALA A 11 8.42 3.69 17.62
CA ALA A 11 8.68 4.59 16.50
C ALA A 11 9.90 4.15 15.68
N GLY A 12 10.95 3.64 16.35
CA GLY A 12 12.13 3.05 15.68
C GLY A 12 11.76 1.81 14.86
N TYR A 13 10.98 0.90 15.45
CA TYR A 13 10.50 -0.31 14.76
C TYR A 13 9.67 0.00 13.53
N TYR A 14 8.73 0.95 13.63
CA TYR A 14 7.93 1.41 12.48
C TYR A 14 8.80 2.01 11.38
N SER A 15 9.75 2.89 11.74
CA SER A 15 10.63 3.57 10.79
C SER A 15 11.49 2.58 10.00
N LEU A 16 12.12 1.62 10.69
CA LEU A 16 12.94 0.59 10.05
C LEU A 16 12.10 -0.27 9.10
N SER A 17 10.96 -0.77 9.59
CA SER A 17 10.04 -1.61 8.81
C SER A 17 9.59 -0.91 7.54
N ARG A 18 9.20 0.37 7.65
CA ARG A 18 8.77 1.17 6.50
C ARG A 18 9.90 1.45 5.52
N THR A 19 11.13 1.59 5.99
CA THR A 19 12.30 1.79 5.12
C THR A 19 12.57 0.54 4.29
N ILE A 20 12.61 -0.63 4.92
CA ILE A 20 12.85 -1.92 4.25
C ILE A 20 11.75 -2.20 3.20
N LEU A 21 10.49 -1.97 3.56
CA LEU A 21 9.35 -2.15 2.65
C LEU A 21 9.26 -1.09 1.54
N GLY A 22 9.87 0.08 1.76
CA GLY A 22 9.89 1.17 0.80
C GLY A 22 10.79 0.91 -0.40
N LEU A 23 11.91 0.21 -0.21
CA LEU A 23 12.92 -0.07 -1.25
C LEU A 23 12.37 -0.76 -2.51
N PRO A 24 11.64 -1.90 -2.42
CA PRO A 24 11.07 -2.52 -3.62
C PRO A 24 10.00 -1.63 -4.26
N THR A 25 9.28 -0.86 -3.44
CA THR A 25 8.18 0.00 -3.88
C THR A 25 8.67 1.15 -4.75
N THR A 26 9.79 1.79 -4.39
CA THR A 26 10.38 2.89 -5.16
C THR A 26 11.03 2.37 -6.44
N LEU A 27 11.96 1.42 -6.33
CA LEU A 27 12.74 0.91 -7.46
C LEU A 27 11.86 0.33 -8.57
N ILE A 28 10.92 -0.55 -8.23
CA ILE A 28 10.11 -1.25 -9.24
C ILE A 28 8.93 -0.39 -9.65
N GLY A 29 8.33 0.30 -8.68
CA GLY A 29 7.10 1.03 -8.96
C GLY A 29 7.29 2.28 -9.81
N GLU A 30 8.45 2.93 -9.77
CA GLU A 30 8.76 4.03 -10.69
C GLU A 30 8.97 3.54 -12.12
N ALA A 31 9.74 2.46 -12.30
CA ALA A 31 9.97 1.84 -13.61
C ALA A 31 8.66 1.38 -14.27
N VAL A 32 7.73 0.80 -13.49
CA VAL A 32 6.42 0.41 -14.02
C VAL A 32 5.59 1.63 -14.35
N THR A 33 5.56 2.66 -13.50
CA THR A 33 4.75 3.86 -13.74
C THR A 33 5.22 4.64 -14.98
N SER A 34 6.53 4.76 -15.19
CA SER A 34 7.11 5.51 -16.32
C SER A 34 6.84 4.87 -17.68
N VAL A 35 6.81 3.53 -17.75
CA VAL A 35 6.49 2.79 -18.99
C VAL A 35 4.98 2.63 -19.17
N PHE A 36 4.22 2.55 -18.07
CA PHE A 36 2.78 2.38 -18.09
C PHE A 36 2.03 3.66 -18.52
N TYR A 37 2.47 4.83 -18.05
CA TYR A 37 1.76 6.09 -18.26
C TYR A 37 1.61 6.51 -19.74
N PRO A 38 2.66 6.42 -20.60
CA PRO A 38 2.51 6.67 -22.03
C PRO A 38 1.58 5.63 -22.69
N ARG A 39 1.71 4.36 -22.30
CA ARG A 39 0.94 3.26 -22.90
C ARG A 39 -0.56 3.37 -22.65
N ILE A 40 -0.96 3.75 -21.43
CA ILE A 40 -2.39 3.98 -21.13
C ILE A 40 -2.91 5.24 -21.81
N THR A 41 -2.08 6.28 -21.95
CA THR A 41 -2.46 7.51 -22.66
C THR A 41 -2.73 7.23 -24.13
N SER A 42 -1.83 6.52 -24.81
CA SER A 42 -2.00 6.11 -26.21
C SER A 42 -3.23 5.22 -26.40
N ALA A 43 -3.45 4.25 -25.51
CA ALA A 43 -4.61 3.36 -25.61
C ALA A 43 -5.95 4.12 -25.48
N ILE A 44 -6.04 5.08 -24.55
CA ILE A 44 -7.24 5.92 -24.40
C ILE A 44 -7.45 6.80 -25.64
N GLN A 45 -6.38 7.36 -26.21
CA GLN A 45 -6.45 8.16 -27.44
C GLN A 45 -6.89 7.34 -28.66
N ASN A 46 -6.38 6.11 -28.78
CA ASN A 46 -6.68 5.20 -29.87
C ASN A 46 -7.99 4.41 -29.69
N LYS A 47 -8.76 4.68 -28.60
CA LYS A 47 -9.98 3.93 -28.23
C LYS A 47 -9.76 2.43 -28.04
N GLU A 48 -8.56 2.04 -27.60
CA GLU A 48 -8.24 0.67 -27.22
C GLU A 48 -8.71 0.37 -25.79
N SER A 49 -8.89 -0.91 -25.48
CA SER A 49 -9.29 -1.40 -24.15
C SER A 49 -8.26 -1.00 -23.09
N SER A 50 -8.52 0.10 -22.41
CA SER A 50 -7.68 0.61 -21.31
C SER A 50 -7.73 -0.30 -20.09
N ARG A 51 -8.80 -1.11 -19.99
CA ARG A 51 -8.99 -2.12 -18.93
C ARG A 51 -7.90 -3.17 -18.97
N ASP A 52 -7.63 -3.75 -20.14
CA ASP A 52 -6.67 -4.87 -20.26
C ASP A 52 -5.26 -4.42 -19.92
N ILE A 53 -4.93 -3.16 -20.24
CA ILE A 53 -3.64 -2.56 -19.90
C ILE A 53 -3.51 -2.41 -18.38
N ILE A 54 -4.53 -1.83 -17.70
CA ILE A 54 -4.53 -1.69 -16.25
C ILE A 54 -4.44 -3.07 -15.58
N VAL A 55 -5.30 -4.03 -15.97
CA VAL A 55 -5.34 -5.36 -15.35
C VAL A 55 -4.01 -6.09 -15.54
N LYS A 56 -3.42 -6.07 -16.74
CA LYS A 56 -2.10 -6.68 -16.98
C LYS A 56 -1.01 -6.03 -16.13
N ALA A 57 -0.97 -4.71 -16.03
CA ALA A 57 0.01 -4.03 -15.19
C ALA A 57 -0.18 -4.32 -13.70
N THR A 58 -1.42 -4.32 -13.22
CA THR A 58 -1.77 -4.69 -11.85
C THR A 58 -1.37 -6.14 -11.54
N LEU A 59 -1.58 -7.08 -12.46
CA LEU A 59 -1.14 -8.47 -12.31
C LEU A 59 0.39 -8.61 -12.29
N ILE A 60 1.11 -7.89 -13.17
CA ILE A 60 2.57 -7.87 -13.15
C ILE A 60 3.08 -7.34 -11.81
N MET A 61 2.51 -6.25 -11.31
CA MET A 61 2.87 -5.70 -9.99
C MET A 61 2.57 -6.68 -8.87
N ALA A 62 1.44 -7.40 -8.93
CA ALA A 62 1.11 -8.43 -7.95
C ALA A 62 2.13 -9.57 -7.98
N LEU A 63 2.50 -10.07 -9.16
CA LEU A 63 3.48 -11.15 -9.32
C LEU A 63 4.87 -10.74 -8.84
N VAL A 64 5.34 -9.56 -9.26
CA VAL A 64 6.67 -9.05 -8.89
C VAL A 64 6.74 -8.72 -7.40
N GLY A 65 5.66 -8.18 -6.83
CA GLY A 65 5.59 -7.86 -5.41
C GLY A 65 5.36 -9.09 -4.52
N ALA A 66 4.77 -10.17 -5.04
CA ALA A 66 4.39 -11.32 -4.22
C ALA A 66 5.58 -11.93 -3.46
N ILE A 67 6.75 -12.00 -4.09
CA ILE A 67 7.95 -12.56 -3.45
C ILE A 67 8.47 -11.64 -2.32
N PRO A 68 8.90 -10.38 -2.57
CA PRO A 68 9.50 -9.56 -1.51
C PRO A 68 8.51 -9.24 -0.39
N PHE A 69 7.25 -8.95 -0.70
CA PHE A 69 6.25 -8.68 0.33
C PHE A 69 5.77 -9.96 1.02
N GLY A 70 5.59 -11.06 0.28
CA GLY A 70 5.15 -12.33 0.84
C GLY A 70 6.14 -12.90 1.86
N ILE A 71 7.45 -12.77 1.61
CA ILE A 71 8.48 -13.15 2.58
C ILE A 71 8.31 -12.38 3.90
N VAL A 72 8.09 -11.07 3.85
CA VAL A 72 7.92 -10.26 5.06
C VAL A 72 6.58 -10.53 5.75
N ILE A 73 5.51 -10.79 4.99
CA ILE A 73 4.19 -11.12 5.55
C ILE A 73 4.26 -12.46 6.31
N LEU A 74 4.92 -13.47 5.75
CA LEU A 74 4.96 -14.80 6.36
C LEU A 74 6.03 -14.92 7.45
N PHE A 75 7.18 -14.28 7.26
CA PHE A 75 8.36 -14.48 8.11
C PHE A 75 8.87 -13.21 8.79
N GLY A 76 8.10 -12.11 8.79
CA GLY A 76 8.51 -10.80 9.34
C GLY A 76 9.22 -10.87 10.70
N PRO A 77 8.60 -11.45 11.76
CA PRO A 77 9.19 -11.55 13.10
C PRO A 77 10.54 -12.27 13.10
N SER A 78 10.60 -13.45 12.47
CA SER A 78 11.81 -14.27 12.38
C SER A 78 12.90 -13.61 11.52
N LEU A 79 12.53 -12.97 10.41
CA LEU A 79 13.46 -12.29 9.51
C LEU A 79 14.12 -11.12 10.23
N PHE A 80 13.33 -10.29 10.90
CA PHE A 80 13.84 -9.13 11.63
C PHE A 80 14.66 -9.56 12.86
N SER A 81 14.22 -10.58 13.61
CA SER A 81 14.97 -11.08 14.76
C SER A 81 16.30 -11.73 14.35
N THR A 82 16.36 -12.39 13.20
CA THR A 82 17.59 -13.04 12.70
C THR A 82 18.60 -12.02 12.17
N ILE A 83 18.14 -10.98 11.47
CA ILE A 83 19.03 -9.98 10.85
C ILE A 83 19.49 -8.92 11.86
N PHE A 84 18.59 -8.44 12.72
CA PHE A 84 18.85 -7.31 13.62
C PHE A 84 18.99 -7.71 15.09
N GLY A 85 18.72 -8.98 15.42
CA GLY A 85 18.78 -9.54 16.78
C GLY A 85 17.40 -9.67 17.45
N ASN A 86 17.33 -10.47 18.52
CA ASN A 86 16.06 -10.85 19.18
C ASN A 86 15.17 -9.68 19.60
N ASN A 87 15.75 -8.52 19.92
CA ASN A 87 15.01 -7.31 20.29
C ASN A 87 14.17 -6.70 19.15
N TRP A 88 14.33 -7.19 17.91
CA TRP A 88 13.60 -6.73 16.73
C TRP A 88 12.46 -7.65 16.32
N TYR A 89 12.17 -8.69 17.10
CA TYR A 89 11.01 -9.55 16.86
C TYR A 89 9.72 -8.74 16.71
N VAL A 90 9.48 -7.81 17.64
CA VAL A 90 8.32 -6.90 17.61
C VAL A 90 8.33 -6.05 16.35
N ALA A 91 9.49 -5.58 15.88
CA ALA A 91 9.57 -4.84 14.62
C ALA A 91 9.10 -5.68 13.42
N GLY A 92 9.42 -6.97 13.42
CA GLY A 92 8.94 -7.89 12.39
C GLY A 92 7.43 -8.09 12.43
N GLU A 93 6.79 -8.07 13.61
CA GLU A 93 5.32 -8.10 13.71
C GLU A 93 4.69 -6.83 13.11
N TYR A 94 5.28 -5.65 13.34
CA TYR A 94 4.86 -4.42 12.67
C TYR A 94 5.08 -4.51 11.16
N ALA A 95 6.21 -5.09 10.74
CA ALA A 95 6.55 -5.26 9.34
C ALA A 95 5.54 -6.15 8.60
N GLN A 96 4.95 -7.17 9.24
CA GLN A 96 3.90 -7.99 8.62
C GLN A 96 2.69 -7.15 8.21
N TRP A 97 2.16 -6.35 9.14
CA TRP A 97 1.00 -5.49 8.86
C TRP A 97 1.32 -4.40 7.85
N LEU A 98 2.51 -3.81 7.94
CA LEU A 98 2.95 -2.80 6.98
C LEU A 98 3.19 -3.41 5.60
N ALA A 99 3.67 -4.65 5.51
CA ALA A 99 3.91 -5.32 4.23
C ALA A 99 2.60 -5.58 3.47
N ILE A 100 1.52 -5.95 4.17
CA ILE A 100 0.18 -6.10 3.56
C ILE A 100 -0.27 -4.77 2.94
N TRP A 101 -0.15 -3.68 3.71
CA TRP A 101 -0.51 -2.36 3.20
C TRP A 101 0.40 -1.91 2.05
N SER A 102 1.71 -2.04 2.18
CA SER A 102 2.68 -1.68 1.15
C SER A 102 2.47 -2.48 -0.14
N PHE A 103 2.19 -3.78 -0.03
CA PHE A 103 1.88 -4.64 -1.17
C PHE A 103 0.63 -4.17 -1.91
N SER A 104 -0.45 -3.86 -1.19
CA SER A 104 -1.66 -3.32 -1.81
C SER A 104 -1.43 -1.97 -2.48
N GLY A 105 -0.62 -1.09 -1.88
CA GLY A 105 -0.24 0.21 -2.46
C GLY A 105 0.63 0.05 -3.71
N PHE A 106 1.50 -0.96 -3.72
CA PHE A 106 2.32 -1.32 -4.86
C PHE A 106 1.44 -1.76 -6.05
N ILE A 107 0.50 -2.68 -5.81
CA ILE A 107 -0.47 -3.15 -6.81
C ILE A 107 -1.37 -2.01 -7.33
N ASN A 108 -1.65 -1.00 -6.49
CA ASN A 108 -2.51 0.13 -6.82
C ASN A 108 -1.84 1.17 -7.75
N LYS A 109 -0.50 1.14 -7.94
CA LYS A 109 0.22 2.15 -8.75
C LYS A 109 -0.34 2.36 -10.17
N PRO A 110 -0.64 1.31 -10.97
CA PRO A 110 -1.20 1.48 -12.32
C PRO A 110 -2.57 2.17 -12.30
N SER A 111 -3.39 1.89 -11.28
CA SER A 111 -4.71 2.51 -11.13
C SER A 111 -4.58 3.99 -10.79
N ILE A 112 -3.67 4.36 -9.88
CA ILE A 112 -3.37 5.76 -9.57
C ILE A 112 -2.85 6.51 -10.81
N ALA A 113 -1.96 5.89 -11.59
CA ALA A 113 -1.44 6.48 -12.83
C ALA A 113 -2.53 6.68 -13.90
N ALA A 114 -3.56 5.83 -13.93
CA ALA A 114 -4.69 5.94 -14.85
C ALA A 114 -5.66 7.07 -14.51
N ILE A 115 -5.79 7.43 -13.22
CA ILE A 115 -6.79 8.38 -12.74
C ILE A 115 -6.72 9.76 -13.42
N PRO A 116 -5.54 10.38 -13.59
CA PRO A 116 -5.43 11.65 -14.30
C PRO A 116 -5.89 11.56 -15.76
N VAL A 117 -5.51 10.49 -16.45
CA VAL A 117 -5.83 10.25 -17.86
C VAL A 117 -7.33 10.00 -18.04
N LEU A 118 -7.97 9.34 -17.07
CA LEU A 118 -9.42 9.08 -17.05
C LEU A 118 -10.26 10.25 -16.52
N LYS A 119 -9.63 11.35 -16.06
CA LYS A 119 -10.27 12.51 -15.44
C LYS A 119 -11.10 12.17 -14.17
N LEU A 120 -10.59 11.24 -13.35
CA LEU A 120 -11.29 10.74 -12.14
C LEU A 120 -10.79 11.37 -10.83
N GLN A 121 -10.00 12.45 -10.89
CA GLN A 121 -9.32 13.03 -9.72
C GLN A 121 -10.29 13.41 -8.59
N ARG A 122 -11.46 13.98 -8.91
CA ARG A 122 -12.48 14.33 -7.90
C ARG A 122 -12.98 13.13 -7.11
N ARG A 123 -13.16 11.98 -7.76
CA ARG A 123 -13.63 10.75 -7.10
C ARG A 123 -12.52 10.14 -6.25
N LEU A 124 -11.28 10.15 -6.73
CA LEU A 124 -10.13 9.73 -5.94
C LEU A 124 -10.00 10.57 -4.66
N LEU A 125 -10.12 11.89 -4.76
CA LEU A 125 -10.07 12.80 -3.61
C LEU A 125 -11.11 12.43 -2.55
N LEU A 126 -12.35 12.13 -2.95
CA LEU A 126 -13.39 11.71 -2.00
C LEU A 126 -13.03 10.40 -1.29
N ILE A 127 -12.53 9.41 -2.04
CA ILE A 127 -12.09 8.12 -1.46
C ILE A 127 -10.95 8.33 -0.46
N GLU A 128 -9.96 9.17 -0.81
CA GLU A 128 -8.82 9.46 0.08
C GLU A 128 -9.25 10.24 1.32
N ILE A 129 -10.14 11.23 1.21
CA ILE A 129 -10.66 11.96 2.38
C ILE A 129 -11.35 11.00 3.34
N VAL A 130 -12.26 10.15 2.85
CA VAL A 130 -12.93 9.15 3.67
C VAL A 130 -11.93 8.19 4.31
N SER A 131 -10.92 7.77 3.56
CA SER A 131 -9.89 6.84 4.05
C SER A 131 -8.99 7.47 5.09
N ILE A 132 -8.60 8.74 4.93
CA ILE A 132 -7.80 9.48 5.92
C ILE A 132 -8.59 9.63 7.22
N LEU A 133 -9.89 9.97 7.14
CA LEU A 133 -10.75 10.07 8.32
C LEU A 133 -10.90 8.70 9.00
N ALA A 134 -11.15 7.64 8.24
CA ALA A 134 -11.24 6.28 8.78
C ALA A 134 -9.93 5.84 9.46
N ARG A 135 -8.77 6.13 8.85
CA ARG A 135 -7.45 5.86 9.44
C ARG A 135 -7.23 6.64 10.73
N ALA A 136 -7.60 7.92 10.77
CA ALA A 136 -7.48 8.75 11.96
C ALA A 136 -8.34 8.21 13.12
N VAL A 137 -9.61 7.89 12.84
CA VAL A 137 -10.52 7.30 13.83
C VAL A 137 -10.01 5.93 14.29
N GLY A 138 -9.60 5.06 13.35
CA GLY A 138 -9.08 3.73 13.67
C GLY A 138 -7.82 3.78 14.55
N LEU A 139 -6.94 4.75 14.33
CA LEU A 139 -5.74 4.95 15.14
C LEU A 139 -6.10 5.44 16.55
N LEU A 140 -7.04 6.38 16.67
CA LEU A 140 -7.54 6.85 17.96
C LEU A 140 -8.22 5.72 18.77
N VAL A 141 -9.03 4.89 18.11
CA VAL A 141 -9.69 3.73 18.74
C VAL A 141 -8.66 2.69 19.16
N GLY A 142 -7.71 2.35 18.29
CA GLY A 142 -6.64 1.38 18.61
C GLY A 142 -5.81 1.80 19.81
N PHE A 143 -5.57 3.11 19.95
CA PHE A 143 -4.85 3.67 21.08
C PHE A 143 -5.67 3.64 22.38
N TYR A 144 -6.87 4.23 22.38
CA TYR A 144 -7.67 4.38 23.60
C TYR A 144 -8.27 3.07 24.12
N ALA A 145 -8.60 2.12 23.24
CA ALA A 145 -9.28 0.88 23.65
C ALA A 145 -8.31 -0.27 24.00
N PHE A 146 -7.13 -0.34 23.38
CA PHE A 146 -6.26 -1.52 23.46
C PHE A 146 -4.83 -1.24 23.99
N ASN A 147 -4.44 0.02 24.16
CA ASN A 147 -3.14 0.44 24.70
C ASN A 147 -1.91 -0.22 24.01
N SER A 148 -2.08 -0.70 22.77
CA SER A 148 -1.07 -1.44 22.03
C SER A 148 -0.78 -0.78 20.68
N GLY A 149 0.50 -0.48 20.45
CA GLY A 149 0.95 0.12 19.19
C GLY A 149 0.77 -0.81 17.99
N LEU A 150 0.92 -2.12 18.20
CA LEU A 150 0.77 -3.13 17.15
C LEU A 150 -0.65 -3.13 16.57
N LEU A 151 -1.67 -3.15 17.43
CA LEU A 151 -3.07 -3.21 17.02
C LEU A 151 -3.50 -1.92 16.30
N SER A 152 -2.97 -0.77 16.73
CA SER A 152 -3.14 0.50 16.04
C SER A 152 -2.57 0.46 14.61
N VAL A 153 -1.38 -0.11 14.43
CA VAL A 153 -0.77 -0.30 13.10
C VAL A 153 -1.53 -1.33 12.28
N ALA A 154 -2.02 -2.41 12.88
CA ALA A 154 -2.83 -3.42 12.20
C ALA A 154 -4.15 -2.84 11.66
N ILE A 155 -4.88 -2.06 12.47
CA ILE A 155 -6.11 -1.37 12.04
C ILE A 155 -5.79 -0.39 10.92
N PHE A 156 -4.76 0.43 11.09
CA PHE A 156 -4.33 1.40 10.08
C PHE A 156 -4.00 0.72 8.74
N SER A 157 -3.21 -0.35 8.78
CA SER A 157 -2.82 -1.11 7.60
C SER A 157 -4.02 -1.77 6.92
N THR A 158 -4.95 -2.32 7.69
CA THR A 158 -6.17 -2.95 7.16
C THR A 158 -7.06 -1.94 6.44
N ILE A 159 -7.35 -0.79 7.06
CA ILE A 159 -8.14 0.30 6.45
C ILE A 159 -7.46 0.80 5.18
N SER A 160 -6.14 0.98 5.23
CA SER A 160 -5.38 1.47 4.08
C SER A 160 -5.34 0.45 2.93
N THR A 161 -5.25 -0.84 3.24
CA THR A 161 -5.32 -1.93 2.27
C THR A 161 -6.68 -1.96 1.58
N LEU A 162 -7.77 -1.86 2.35
CA LEU A 162 -9.12 -1.84 1.82
C LEU A 162 -9.33 -0.65 0.87
N SER A 163 -8.87 0.55 1.26
CA SER A 163 -8.88 1.73 0.40
C SER A 163 -8.16 1.50 -0.93
N ASN A 164 -6.97 0.89 -0.90
CA ASN A 164 -6.21 0.60 -2.12
C ASN A 164 -6.97 -0.37 -3.04
N VAL A 165 -7.57 -1.43 -2.48
CA VAL A 165 -8.38 -2.39 -3.25
C VAL A 165 -9.59 -1.70 -3.88
N VAL A 166 -10.28 -0.81 -3.15
CA VAL A 166 -11.41 -0.03 -3.67
C VAL A 166 -10.99 0.83 -4.86
N ILE A 167 -9.83 1.49 -4.80
CA ILE A 167 -9.31 2.30 -5.90
C ILE A 167 -9.03 1.45 -7.14
N VAL A 168 -8.40 0.28 -6.99
CA VAL A 168 -8.13 -0.64 -8.10
C VAL A 168 -9.42 -1.13 -8.76
N LEU A 169 -10.38 -1.61 -7.96
CA LEU A 169 -11.67 -2.08 -8.47
C LEU A 169 -12.44 -0.96 -9.16
N PHE A 170 -12.41 0.24 -8.60
CA PHE A 170 -13.04 1.42 -9.18
C PHE A 170 -12.41 1.78 -10.54
N ALA A 171 -11.08 1.83 -10.64
CA ALA A 171 -10.38 2.12 -11.88
C ALA A 171 -10.72 1.09 -12.98
N VAL A 172 -10.68 -0.21 -12.65
CA VAL A 172 -11.00 -1.29 -13.60
C VAL A 172 -12.47 -1.22 -14.06
N LYS A 173 -13.41 -0.94 -13.14
CA LYS A 173 -14.84 -0.83 -13.47
C LYS A 173 -15.12 0.34 -14.42
N VAL A 174 -14.50 1.51 -14.19
CA VAL A 174 -14.68 2.67 -15.07
C VAL A 174 -14.14 2.39 -16.48
N CYS A 175 -13.01 1.69 -16.60
CA CYS A 175 -12.47 1.29 -17.90
C CYS A 175 -13.28 0.20 -18.61
N THR A 176 -14.18 -0.50 -17.92
CA THR A 176 -15.06 -1.49 -18.55
C THR A 176 -16.31 -0.85 -19.16
N ASN A 177 -16.73 0.31 -18.63
CA ASN A 177 -17.95 1.01 -19.04
C ASN A 177 -17.71 2.09 -20.12
N LYS A 178 -16.49 2.22 -20.64
CA LYS A 178 -16.11 3.14 -21.72
C LYS A 178 -15.68 2.35 -22.93
#